data_AF-A0A7S3N5W8-F1
#
_entry.id   AF-A0A7S3N5W8-F1
#
_cell.length_a   1.000
_cell.length_b   1.000
_cell.length_c   1.000
_cell.angle_alpha   90.00
_cell.angle_beta   90.00
_cell.angle_gamma   90.00
#
_symmetry.space_group_name_H-M   'P 1'
#
loop_
_entity.id
_entity.type
_entity.pdbx_description
1 polymer ?
#
loop_
_entity_poly.entity_id
_entity_poly.type
_entity_poly.pdbx_seq_one_letter_code
_entity_poly.pdbx_strand_id
1 'polypeptide(L)'
;RRIDKVYDFGLIQMDCSLFLSFVVKHLETLITYLTNYLRNDFLAKINHIILKYQEIEEKVSSEVNSIDEVIYLIEYIDNIKKPEQKLEELQNKLEVAKTRKE
;
A
#
# COMPACT_ATOMS: atom_id res chain seq x y z
N ARG A 1 5.75 19.55 -24.98
CA ARG A 1 7.15 19.94 -25.31
C ARG A 1 7.67 18.94 -26.33
N ARG A 2 8.11 19.37 -27.52
CA ARG A 2 8.81 18.48 -28.47
C ARG A 2 10.19 18.19 -27.89
N ILE A 3 10.54 16.91 -27.78
CA ILE A 3 11.90 16.47 -27.47
C ILE A 3 12.58 16.29 -28.82
N ASP A 4 13.61 17.09 -29.11
CA ASP A 4 14.36 16.95 -30.34
C ASP A 4 15.11 15.62 -30.34
N LYS A 5 14.91 14.85 -31.40
CA LYS A 5 15.45 13.50 -31.55
C LYS A 5 16.86 13.48 -32.11
N VAL A 6 17.39 14.63 -32.48
CA VAL A 6 18.73 14.79 -33.03
C VAL A 6 19.47 15.78 -32.15
N TYR A 7 20.66 15.41 -31.72
CA TYR A 7 21.57 16.31 -31.04
C TYR A 7 22.64 16.77 -32.02
N ASP A 8 22.82 18.07 -32.17
CA ASP A 8 23.78 18.66 -33.10
C ASP A 8 25.05 19.12 -32.36
N PHE A 9 26.20 18.57 -32.76
CA PHE A 9 27.52 18.96 -32.25
C PHE A 9 28.24 19.96 -33.20
N GLY A 10 27.52 20.56 -34.16
CA GLY A 10 28.01 21.55 -35.12
C GLY A 10 28.64 20.93 -36.37
N LEU A 11 29.53 19.94 -36.20
CA LEU A 11 30.15 19.20 -37.32
C LEU A 11 29.58 17.79 -37.51
N ILE A 12 28.88 17.27 -36.50
CA ILE A 12 28.30 15.91 -36.47
C ILE A 12 26.92 15.99 -35.85
N GLN A 13 25.95 15.33 -36.46
CA GLN A 13 24.61 15.15 -35.91
C GLN A 13 24.43 13.73 -35.38
N MET A 14 23.93 13.60 -34.15
CA MET A 14 23.66 12.32 -33.50
C MET A 14 22.16 12.08 -33.40
N ASP A 15 21.67 11.04 -34.06
CA ASP A 15 20.30 10.57 -33.92
C ASP A 15 20.12 9.88 -32.55
N CYS A 16 19.35 10.52 -31.68
CA CYS A 16 19.00 10.07 -30.34
C CYS A 16 17.69 9.28 -30.32
N SER A 17 17.03 9.03 -31.46
CA SER A 17 15.74 8.33 -31.52
C SER A 17 15.77 6.94 -30.87
N LEU A 18 16.86 6.19 -31.08
CA LEU A 18 17.06 4.87 -30.49
C LEU A 18 17.30 4.93 -28.97
N PHE A 19 18.05 5.92 -28.51
CA PHE A 19 18.24 6.12 -27.07
C PHE A 19 16.93 6.52 -26.38
N LEU A 20 16.19 7.44 -26.99
CA LEU A 20 14.88 7.87 -26.49
C LEU A 20 13.91 6.69 -26.39
N SER A 21 13.84 5.82 -27.41
CA SER A 21 12.94 4.66 -27.38
C SER A 21 13.33 3.67 -26.27
N PHE A 22 14.62 3.47 -26.02
CA PHE A 22 15.12 2.65 -24.94
C PHE A 22 14.74 3.21 -23.55
N VAL A 23 14.94 4.52 -23.34
CA VAL A 23 14.55 5.20 -22.10
C VAL A 23 13.04 5.12 -21.87
N VAL A 24 12.24 5.39 -22.90
CA VAL A 24 10.77 5.29 -22.82
C VAL A 24 10.35 3.88 -22.42
N LYS A 25 10.91 2.84 -23.06
CA LYS A 25 10.60 1.45 -22.72
C LYS A 25 10.95 1.11 -21.27
N HIS A 26 12.07 1.63 -20.76
CA HIS A 26 12.44 1.44 -19.35
C HIS A 26 11.47 2.14 -18.39
N LEU A 27 11.03 3.35 -18.71
CA LEU A 27 10.04 4.06 -17.90
C LEU A 27 8.69 3.35 -17.90
N GLU A 28 8.21 2.89 -19.06
CA GLU A 28 6.99 2.08 -19.16
C GLU A 28 7.08 0.82 -18.30
N THR A 29 8.21 0.12 -18.40
CA THR A 29 8.48 -1.09 -17.59
C THR A 29 8.44 -0.77 -16.10
N LEU A 30 9.11 0.32 -15.67
CA LEU A 30 9.10 0.75 -14.28
C LEU A 30 7.69 1.10 -13.79
N ILE A 31 6.91 1.83 -14.60
CA ILE A 31 5.52 2.16 -14.28
C ILE A 31 4.70 0.88 -14.12
N THR A 32 4.85 -0.10 -15.00
CA THR A 32 4.16 -1.39 -14.88
C THR A 32 4.53 -2.11 -13.59
N TYR A 33 5.83 -2.17 -13.24
CA TYR A 33 6.27 -2.79 -12.00
C TYR A 33 5.70 -2.10 -10.76
N LEU A 34 5.77 -0.76 -10.69
CA LEU A 34 5.23 0.01 -9.57
C LEU A 34 3.71 -0.15 -9.45
N THR A 35 3.00 -0.14 -10.57
CA THR A 35 1.54 -0.34 -10.59
C THR A 35 1.17 -1.74 -10.08
N ASN A 36 1.88 -2.77 -10.53
CA ASN A 36 1.64 -4.14 -10.06
C ASN A 36 1.98 -4.30 -8.58
N TYR A 37 3.07 -3.70 -8.12
CA TYR A 37 3.45 -3.69 -6.71
C TYR A 37 2.35 -3.05 -5.85
N LEU A 38 1.89 -1.84 -6.21
CA LEU A 38 0.82 -1.14 -5.50
C LEU A 38 -0.49 -1.92 -5.50
N ARG A 39 -0.86 -2.50 -6.64
CA ARG A 39 -2.06 -3.35 -6.76
C ARG A 39 -1.97 -4.56 -5.84
N ASN A 40 -0.84 -5.25 -5.82
CA ASN A 40 -0.65 -6.44 -5.00
C ASN A 40 -0.63 -6.11 -3.50
N ASP A 41 0.04 -5.03 -3.10
CA ASP A 41 0.04 -4.56 -1.71
C ASP A 41 -1.37 -4.17 -1.25
N PHE A 42 -2.13 -3.46 -2.10
CA PHE A 42 -3.51 -3.10 -1.82
C PHE A 42 -4.41 -4.34 -1.68
N LEU A 43 -4.33 -5.29 -2.62
CA LEU A 43 -5.09 -6.54 -2.55
C LEU A 43 -4.71 -7.37 -1.33
N ALA A 44 -3.42 -7.44 -0.96
CA ALA A 44 -2.97 -8.15 0.23
C ALA A 44 -3.56 -7.52 1.51
N LYS A 45 -3.58 -6.19 1.61
CA LYS A 45 -4.20 -5.47 2.73
C LYS A 45 -5.71 -5.70 2.79
N ILE A 46 -6.40 -5.66 1.65
CA ILE A 46 -7.83 -5.98 1.59
C ILE A 46 -8.10 -7.41 2.04
N ASN A 47 -7.37 -8.38 1.50
CA ASN A 47 -7.53 -9.78 1.87
C ASN A 47 -7.29 -10.00 3.35
N HIS A 48 -6.30 -9.32 3.93
CA HIS A 48 -6.06 -9.37 5.37
C HIS A 48 -7.25 -8.82 6.17
N ILE A 49 -7.85 -7.71 5.74
CA ILE A 49 -9.05 -7.15 6.39
C ILE A 49 -10.24 -8.10 6.26
N ILE A 50 -10.45 -8.70 5.10
CA ILE A 50 -11.53 -9.68 4.88
C ILE A 50 -11.37 -10.89 5.80
N LEU A 51 -10.18 -11.46 5.90
CA LEU A 51 -9.90 -12.57 6.80
C LEU A 51 -10.15 -12.18 8.26
N LYS A 52 -9.72 -10.98 8.68
CA LYS A 52 -10.00 -10.48 10.03
C LYS A 52 -11.48 -10.28 10.30
N TYR A 53 -12.23 -9.83 9.29
CA TYR A 53 -13.68 -9.71 9.40
C TYR A 53 -14.34 -11.07 9.56
N GLN A 54 -13.95 -12.06 8.75
CA GLN A 54 -14.45 -13.44 8.86
C GLN A 54 -14.15 -14.06 10.23
N GLU A 55 -12.95 -13.87 10.76
CA GLU A 55 -12.59 -14.32 12.13
C GLU A 55 -13.50 -13.69 13.20
N ILE A 56 -13.86 -12.42 13.04
CA ILE A 56 -14.77 -11.72 13.96
C ILE A 56 -16.19 -12.25 13.79
N GLU A 57 -16.66 -12.41 12.56
CA GLU A 57 -17.99 -12.93 12.24
C GLU A 57 -18.20 -14.34 12.81
N GLU A 58 -17.21 -15.22 12.66
CA GLU A 58 -17.23 -16.58 13.20
C GLU A 58 -17.30 -16.57 14.74
N LYS A 59 -16.48 -15.74 15.39
CA LYS A 59 -16.48 -15.60 16.86
C LYS A 59 -17.75 -14.97 17.42
N VAL A 60 -18.41 -14.07 16.68
CA VAL A 60 -19.67 -13.46 17.12
C VAL A 60 -20.84 -14.41 16.87
N SER A 61 -20.76 -15.25 15.84
CA SER A 61 -21.80 -16.22 15.49
C SER A 61 -21.70 -17.53 16.28
N SER A 62 -20.65 -17.75 17.06
CA SER A 62 -20.49 -18.96 17.86
C SER A 62 -21.52 -19.04 18.98
N GLU A 63 -22.21 -20.17 19.09
CA GLU A 63 -23.07 -20.45 20.23
C GLU A 63 -22.24 -20.53 21.52
N VAL A 64 -22.72 -19.85 22.56
CA VAL A 64 -22.03 -19.72 23.83
C VAL A 64 -22.63 -20.71 24.83
N ASN A 65 -21.81 -21.62 25.37
CA ASN A 65 -22.24 -22.72 26.23
C ASN A 65 -22.00 -22.44 27.72
N SER A 66 -21.22 -21.41 28.05
CA SER A 66 -20.92 -21.04 29.44
C SER A 66 -20.84 -19.52 29.65
N ILE A 67 -21.02 -19.08 30.91
CA ILE A 67 -20.86 -17.67 31.30
C ILE A 67 -19.41 -17.21 31.09
N ASP A 68 -18.42 -18.08 31.29
CA ASP A 68 -17.01 -17.75 31.09
C ASP A 68 -16.70 -17.45 29.62
N GLU A 69 -17.33 -18.15 28.67
CA GLU A 69 -17.22 -17.85 27.25
C GLU A 69 -17.88 -16.52 26.88
N VAL A 70 -18.97 -16.14 27.55
CA VAL A 70 -19.59 -14.81 27.40
C VAL A 70 -18.62 -13.71 27.86
N ILE A 71 -17.97 -13.89 29.01
CA ILE A 71 -16.98 -12.93 29.53
C ILE A 71 -15.81 -12.78 28.56
N TYR A 72 -15.27 -13.90 28.05
CA TYR A 72 -14.20 -13.89 27.06
C TYR A 72 -14.59 -13.16 25.76
N LEU A 73 -15.82 -13.36 25.26
CA LEU A 73 -16.30 -12.67 24.06
C LEU A 73 -16.46 -11.15 24.29
N ILE A 74 -16.91 -10.74 25.47
CA ILE A 74 -16.99 -9.31 25.85
C ILE A 74 -15.60 -8.68 25.89
N GLU A 75 -14.63 -9.34 26.54
CA GLU A 75 -13.24 -8.87 26.55
C GLU A 75 -12.63 -8.84 25.14
N TYR A 76 -12.95 -9.82 24.30
CA TYR A 76 -12.51 -9.83 22.91
C TYR A 76 -13.06 -8.63 22.13
N ILE A 77 -14.36 -8.33 22.27
CA ILE A 77 -15.01 -7.17 21.64
C ILE A 77 -14.38 -5.86 22.11
N ASP A 78 -14.13 -5.71 23.41
CA ASP A 78 -13.50 -4.52 23.98
C ASP A 78 -12.05 -4.34 23.46
N ASN A 79 -11.36 -5.44 23.16
CA ASN A 79 -10.01 -5.44 22.59
C ASN A 79 -9.97 -5.23 21.07
N ILE A 80 -11.11 -5.25 20.36
CA ILE A 80 -11.16 -4.82 18.95
C ILE A 80 -10.93 -3.30 18.94
N LYS A 81 -9.65 -2.91 18.81
CA LYS A 81 -9.25 -1.50 18.66
C LYS A 81 -10.12 -0.84 17.60
N LYS A 82 -10.87 0.19 18.01
CA LYS A 82 -11.70 0.96 17.08
C LYS A 82 -10.82 1.58 16.00
N PRO A 83 -11.30 1.68 14.74
CA PRO A 83 -10.53 2.26 13.65
C PRO A 83 -9.96 3.64 13.99
N GLU A 84 -10.68 4.45 14.77
CA GLU A 84 -10.23 5.78 15.21
C GLU A 84 -8.93 5.71 16.04
N GLN A 85 -8.81 4.75 16.95
CA GLN A 85 -7.64 4.60 17.83
C GLN A 85 -6.40 4.16 17.02
N LYS A 86 -6.57 3.30 16.01
CA LYS A 86 -5.47 2.93 15.11
C LYS A 86 -5.05 4.09 14.21
N LEU A 87 -6.00 4.91 13.75
CA LEU A 87 -5.73 6.08 12.92
C LEU A 87 -4.88 7.11 13.70
N GLU A 88 -5.26 7.40 14.94
CA GLU A 88 -4.53 8.30 15.83
C GLU A 88 -3.11 7.79 16.13
N GLU A 89 -2.95 6.49 16.39
CA GLU A 89 -1.65 5.87 16.62
C GLU A 89 -0.74 5.95 15.37
N LEU A 90 -1.31 5.79 14.16
CA LEU A 90 -0.60 5.91 12.90
C LEU A 90 -0.24 7.36 12.57
N GLN A 91 -1.13 8.32 12.86
CA GLN A 91 -0.85 9.75 12.72
C GLN A 91 0.31 10.18 13.63
N ASN A 92 0.31 9.75 14.89
CA ASN A 92 1.40 10.01 15.82
C ASN A 92 2.73 9.42 15.33
N LYS A 93 2.72 8.18 14.79
CA LYS A 93 3.92 7.58 14.19
C LYS A 93 4.41 8.35 12.95
N LEU A 94 3.50 8.90 12.15
CA LEU A 94 3.83 9.71 10.98
C LEU A 94 4.50 11.04 11.39
N GLU A 95 3.97 11.72 12.40
CA GLU A 95 4.52 12.98 12.93
C GLU A 95 5.92 12.77 13.54
N VAL A 96 6.12 11.67 14.27
CA VAL A 96 7.46 11.27 14.78
C VAL A 96 8.44 10.97 13.64
N ALA A 97 7.97 10.37 12.53
CA ALA A 97 8.83 10.07 11.39
C ALA A 97 9.21 11.33 10.59
N LYS A 98 8.33 12.34 10.52
CA LYS A 98 8.62 13.64 9.90
C LYS A 98 9.64 14.43 10.70
N THR A 99 9.49 14.48 12.02
CA THR A 99 10.38 15.22 12.93
C THR A 99 11.78 14.62 13.05
N ARG A 100 11.98 13.34 12.68
CA ARG A 100 13.32 12.71 12.59
C ARG A 100 14.09 13.00 11.29
N LYS A 101 13.48 13.70 10.33
CA LYS A 101 14.12 14.08 9.05
C LYS A 101 14.66 15.52 9.03
N GLU A 102 14.51 16.26 10.13
CA GLU A 102 15.17 17.55 10.40
C GLU A 102 16.41 17.34 11.28
#